data_AF-A0A9W9WP85-F1
#
_entry.id   AF-A0A9W9WP85-F1
#
_cell.length_a   1.000
_cell.length_b   1.000
_cell.length_c   1.000
_cell.angle_alpha   90.00
_cell.angle_beta   90.00
_cell.angle_gamma   90.00
#
_symmetry.space_group_name_H-M   'P 1'
#
loop_
_entity.id
_entity.type
_entity.pdbx_description
1 polymer ?
#
loop_
_entity_poly.entity_id
_entity_poly.type
_entity_poly.pdbx_seq_one_letter_code
_entity_poly.pdbx_strand_id
1 'polypeptide(L)'
;MTQSQNQVIYAPSNEAPRGVKSVFLAGTTSKVDNYDWRELLSTALSDMPITVYNPYRADWDSSWREDINFAPYREQVEWELEKQEKADIVVIYFHPATQAPISLLEFGLCARVPGKAIVVCPEGYWKRGNVQIMCKKYGVEMVDNDDGLRETVVKRLSASL
;
A
#
# COMPACT_ATOMS: atom_id res chain seq x y z
N MET A 1 -1.15 22.36 17.80
CA MET A 1 -1.25 21.21 16.87
C MET A 1 0.17 20.76 16.60
N THR A 2 0.55 19.57 17.04
CA THR A 2 1.86 18.99 16.72
C THR A 2 1.93 18.76 15.22
N GLN A 3 2.98 19.24 14.57
CA GLN A 3 3.22 19.03 13.14
C GLN A 3 3.46 17.54 12.90
N SER A 4 2.86 16.97 11.84
CA SER A 4 3.12 15.58 11.46
C SER A 4 4.61 15.38 11.17
N GLN A 5 5.19 14.32 11.72
CA GLN A 5 6.57 13.92 11.41
C GLN A 5 6.66 13.15 10.10
N ASN A 6 5.59 12.48 9.69
CA ASN A 6 5.57 11.78 8.42
C ASN A 6 5.38 12.74 7.23
N GLN A 7 5.83 12.29 6.06
CA GLN A 7 5.51 12.91 4.77
C GLN A 7 4.60 11.95 4.01
N VAL A 8 3.48 12.44 3.47
CA VAL A 8 2.65 11.67 2.54
C VAL A 8 2.88 12.22 1.14
N ILE A 9 3.29 11.36 0.21
CA ILE A 9 3.48 11.69 -1.20
C ILE A 9 2.40 10.95 -1.99
N TYR A 10 1.51 11.72 -2.61
CA TYR A 10 0.42 11.20 -3.45
C TYR A 10 0.87 11.01 -4.89
N ALA A 11 0.30 10.02 -5.58
CA ALA A 11 0.54 9.86 -7.01
C ALA A 11 0.01 11.08 -7.80
N PRO A 12 0.71 11.50 -8.88
CA PRO A 12 1.99 11.00 -9.39
C PRO A 12 3.19 11.85 -8.91
N SER A 13 3.12 12.48 -7.73
CA SER A 13 4.16 13.41 -7.26
C SER A 13 5.54 12.75 -7.13
N ASN A 14 6.57 13.47 -7.58
CA ASN A 14 7.98 13.08 -7.49
C ASN A 14 8.76 13.88 -6.44
N GLU A 15 8.06 14.40 -5.43
CA GLU A 15 8.70 14.98 -4.27
C GLU A 15 9.76 14.04 -3.68
N ALA A 16 10.86 14.61 -3.22
CA ALA A 16 11.91 13.84 -2.56
C ALA A 16 11.40 13.30 -1.21
N PRO A 17 11.61 12.01 -0.91
CA PRO A 17 11.28 11.44 0.39
C PRO A 17 12.13 12.07 1.49
N ARG A 18 11.50 12.47 2.60
CA ARG A 18 12.17 13.04 3.78
C ARG A 18 12.39 12.03 4.90
N GLY A 19 11.60 10.96 4.94
CA GLY A 19 11.73 9.90 5.94
C GLY A 19 12.94 9.00 5.68
N VAL A 20 13.54 8.50 6.77
CA VAL A 20 14.64 7.51 6.70
C VAL A 20 14.13 6.15 6.21
N LYS A 21 12.87 5.84 6.54
CA LYS A 21 12.15 4.67 6.07
C LYS A 21 10.90 5.09 5.31
N SER A 22 10.36 4.16 4.53
CA SER A 22 9.21 4.41 3.68
C SER A 22 8.22 3.25 3.59
N VAL A 23 6.95 3.60 3.40
CA VAL A 23 5.83 2.66 3.28
C VAL A 23 5.05 2.98 2.01
N PHE A 24 4.78 1.98 1.16
CA PHE A 24 3.86 2.10 0.02
C PHE A 24 2.51 1.46 0.35
N LEU A 25 1.42 2.12 -0.05
CA LEU A 25 0.04 1.70 0.24
C LEU A 25 -0.63 1.08 -0.99
N ALA A 26 -0.35 -0.20 -1.27
CA ALA A 26 -0.98 -0.97 -2.35
C ALA A 26 -2.35 -1.53 -1.93
N GLY A 27 -3.13 -2.00 -2.91
CA GLY A 27 -4.41 -2.66 -2.65
C GLY A 27 -5.61 -1.87 -3.12
N THR A 28 -6.72 -2.05 -2.41
CA THR A 28 -7.99 -1.40 -2.71
C THR A 28 -7.86 0.12 -2.65
N THR A 29 -7.98 0.80 -3.79
CA THR A 29 -7.93 2.27 -3.89
C THR A 29 -9.31 2.92 -3.93
N SER A 30 -10.35 2.15 -4.25
CA SER A 30 -11.73 2.62 -4.23
C SER A 30 -12.19 2.89 -2.80
N LYS A 31 -12.95 3.98 -2.62
CA LYS A 31 -13.62 4.26 -1.34
C LYS A 31 -14.80 3.30 -1.16
N VAL A 32 -14.51 2.14 -0.57
CA VAL A 32 -15.47 1.06 -0.31
C VAL A 32 -16.21 1.21 1.01
N ASP A 33 -15.57 1.83 2.00
CA ASP A 33 -16.13 2.09 3.32
C ASP A 33 -16.44 3.58 3.52
N ASN A 34 -17.01 3.90 4.69
CA ASN A 34 -17.21 5.28 5.11
C ASN A 34 -15.89 6.06 5.32
N TYR A 35 -14.76 5.34 5.39
CA TYR A 35 -13.42 5.88 5.55
C TYR A 35 -12.47 5.34 4.47
N ASP A 36 -11.30 5.99 4.34
CA ASP A 36 -10.21 5.52 3.49
C ASP A 36 -9.10 4.94 4.39
N TRP A 37 -8.83 3.66 4.26
CA TRP A 37 -7.81 2.96 5.07
C TRP A 37 -6.41 3.55 4.87
N ARG A 38 -6.12 4.15 3.71
CA ARG A 38 -4.83 4.77 3.40
C ARG A 38 -4.64 6.04 4.21
N GLU A 39 -5.70 6.85 4.29
CA GLU A 39 -5.72 8.06 5.11
C GLU A 39 -5.69 7.71 6.60
N LEU A 40 -6.41 6.67 7.01
CA LEU A 40 -6.42 6.17 8.38
C LEU A 40 -5.01 5.74 8.80
N LEU A 41 -4.34 4.90 8.01
CA LEU A 41 -2.98 4.43 8.31
C LEU A 41 -1.95 5.58 8.24
N SER A 42 -2.06 6.46 7.24
CA SER A 42 -1.16 7.62 7.12
C SER A 42 -1.28 8.56 8.32
N THR A 43 -2.50 8.77 8.81
CA THR A 43 -2.76 9.57 10.02
C THR A 43 -2.24 8.86 11.27
N ALA A 44 -2.46 7.55 11.38
CA ALA A 44 -2.00 6.73 12.49
C ALA A 44 -0.47 6.65 12.60
N LEU A 45 0.25 6.89 11.49
CA LEU A 45 1.71 6.95 11.41
C LEU A 45 2.26 8.39 11.44
N SER A 46 1.44 9.40 11.76
CA SER A 46 1.84 10.82 11.75
C SER A 46 2.94 11.16 12.76
N ASP A 47 3.11 10.35 13.81
CA ASP A 47 4.16 10.49 14.81
C ASP A 47 5.51 9.90 14.39
N MET A 48 5.58 9.21 13.24
CA MET A 48 6.77 8.51 12.76
C MET A 48 7.52 9.33 11.69
N PRO A 49 8.87 9.41 11.74
CA PRO A 49 9.68 10.14 10.75
C PRO A 49 9.90 9.31 9.46
N ILE A 50 8.80 8.96 8.79
CA ILE A 50 8.79 8.12 7.58
C ILE A 50 8.15 8.84 6.39
N THR A 51 8.39 8.31 5.19
CA THR A 51 7.66 8.69 3.98
C THR A 51 6.58 7.65 3.66
N VAL A 52 5.35 8.09 3.45
CA VAL A 52 4.25 7.25 2.98
C VAL A 52 3.95 7.58 1.53
N TYR A 53 4.02 6.59 0.65
CA TYR A 53 3.60 6.70 -0.75
C TYR A 53 2.17 6.22 -0.87
N ASN A 54 1.26 7.15 -1.17
CA ASN A 54 -0.17 6.88 -1.34
C ASN A 54 -0.51 6.92 -2.84
N PRO A 55 -0.95 5.80 -3.47
CA PRO A 55 -1.26 5.78 -4.89
C PRO A 55 -2.55 6.51 -5.25
N TYR A 56 -3.29 7.05 -4.28
CA TYR A 56 -4.46 7.87 -4.56
C TYR A 56 -4.10 9.03 -5.49
N ARG A 57 -4.86 9.15 -6.58
CA ARG A 57 -4.73 10.18 -7.59
C ARG A 57 -6.06 10.91 -7.75
N ALA A 58 -6.07 12.20 -7.41
CA ALA A 58 -7.30 12.98 -7.27
C ALA A 58 -7.98 13.33 -8.62
N ASP A 59 -7.23 13.35 -9.71
CA ASP A 59 -7.70 13.62 -11.08
C ASP A 59 -8.06 12.35 -11.86
N TRP A 60 -8.02 11.18 -11.21
CA TRP A 60 -8.45 9.93 -11.83
C TRP A 60 -9.97 9.91 -12.02
N ASP A 61 -10.42 9.64 -13.24
CA ASP A 61 -11.83 9.49 -13.56
C ASP A 61 -12.10 8.33 -14.54
N SER A 62 -13.37 8.04 -14.80
CA SER A 62 -13.79 6.92 -15.65
C SER A 62 -13.50 7.10 -17.14
N SER A 63 -13.00 8.26 -17.58
CA SER A 63 -12.61 8.50 -18.97
C SER A 63 -11.21 7.95 -19.28
N TRP A 64 -10.43 7.61 -18.25
CA TRP A 64 -9.09 7.10 -18.39
C TRP A 64 -9.11 5.70 -18.99
N ARG A 65 -8.26 5.49 -19.99
CA ARG A 65 -8.14 4.20 -20.68
C ARG A 65 -6.94 3.44 -20.13
N GLU A 66 -7.16 2.18 -19.78
CA GLU A 66 -6.11 1.23 -19.41
C GLU A 66 -5.28 0.84 -20.66
N ASP A 67 -4.47 1.78 -21.14
CA ASP A 67 -3.65 1.64 -22.34
C ASP A 67 -2.27 2.28 -22.08
N ILE A 68 -1.20 1.55 -22.39
CA ILE A 68 0.18 2.04 -22.21
C ILE A 68 0.47 3.32 -23.00
N ASN A 69 -0.26 3.60 -24.08
CA ASN A 69 -0.14 4.81 -24.86
C ASN A 69 -0.96 5.98 -24.31
N PHE A 70 -1.84 5.75 -23.33
CA PHE A 70 -2.56 6.80 -22.63
C PHE A 70 -1.72 7.33 -21.47
N ALA A 71 -1.10 8.50 -21.70
CA ALA A 71 -0.05 9.03 -20.83
C ALA A 71 -0.42 9.14 -19.33
N PRO A 72 -1.63 9.62 -18.94
CA PRO A 72 -1.99 9.70 -17.52
C PRO A 72 -2.07 8.32 -16.83
N TYR A 73 -2.64 7.33 -17.52
CA TYR A 73 -2.70 5.95 -17.02
C TYR A 73 -1.29 5.35 -16.90
N ARG A 74 -0.47 5.49 -17.95
CA ARG A 74 0.92 5.00 -17.92
C ARG A 74 1.71 5.63 -16.77
N GLU A 75 1.60 6.94 -16.58
CA GLU A 75 2.27 7.67 -15.49
C GLU A 75 1.87 7.12 -14.12
N GLN A 76 0.58 6.84 -13.91
CA GLN A 76 0.12 6.23 -12.65
C GLN A 76 0.79 4.87 -12.42
N VAL A 77 0.73 3.97 -13.40
CA VAL A 77 1.25 2.60 -13.25
C VAL A 77 2.77 2.60 -13.08
N GLU A 78 3.49 3.43 -13.83
CA GLU A 78 4.94 3.57 -13.70
C GLU A 78 5.33 4.14 -12.33
N TRP A 79 4.57 5.12 -11.82
CA TRP A 79 4.78 5.68 -10.49
C TRP A 79 4.54 4.61 -9.40
N GLU A 80 3.47 3.83 -9.48
CA GLU A 80 3.15 2.77 -8.53
C GLU A 80 4.25 1.70 -8.49
N LEU A 81 4.74 1.26 -9.64
CA LEU A 81 5.85 0.32 -9.76
C LEU A 81 7.14 0.87 -9.17
N GLU A 82 7.49 2.13 -9.48
CA GLU A 82 8.70 2.76 -8.96
C GLU A 82 8.66 2.91 -7.43
N LYS A 83 7.55 3.42 -6.88
CA LYS A 83 7.46 3.69 -5.44
C LYS A 83 7.35 2.41 -4.62
N GLN A 84 6.63 1.38 -5.09
CA GLN A 84 6.58 0.10 -4.36
C GLN A 84 7.94 -0.61 -4.36
N GLU A 85 8.71 -0.50 -5.45
CA GLU A 85 10.07 -1.05 -5.51
C GLU A 85 11.00 -0.35 -4.51
N LYS A 86 10.94 0.99 -4.44
CA LYS A 86 11.78 1.79 -3.54
C LYS A 86 11.37 1.75 -2.06
N ALA A 87 10.11 1.52 -1.75
CA ALA A 87 9.62 1.56 -0.37
C ALA A 87 10.27 0.48 0.51
N ASP A 88 10.55 0.75 1.80
CA ASP A 88 11.04 -0.29 2.71
C ASP A 88 9.98 -1.36 2.97
N ILE A 89 8.72 -0.94 3.07
CA ILE A 89 7.56 -1.79 3.32
C ILE A 89 6.48 -1.50 2.27
N VAL A 90 5.83 -2.54 1.79
CA VAL A 90 4.60 -2.48 1.00
C VAL A 90 3.47 -3.06 1.84
N VAL A 91 2.48 -2.22 2.16
CA VAL A 91 1.22 -2.67 2.77
C VAL A 91 0.25 -2.95 1.62
N ILE A 92 -0.30 -4.16 1.55
CA ILE A 92 -1.27 -4.54 0.51
C ILE A 92 -2.62 -4.83 1.16
N TYR A 93 -3.63 -4.01 0.84
CA TYR A 93 -4.99 -4.17 1.38
C TYR A 93 -5.96 -4.82 0.36
N PHE A 94 -6.41 -6.04 0.65
CA PHE A 94 -7.38 -6.79 -0.14
C PHE A 94 -8.79 -6.73 0.48
N HIS A 95 -9.52 -5.65 0.21
CA HIS A 95 -10.87 -5.45 0.76
C HIS A 95 -11.89 -6.43 0.14
N PRO A 96 -12.81 -7.04 0.90
CA PRO A 96 -13.79 -8.01 0.39
C PRO A 96 -14.74 -7.44 -0.68
N ALA A 97 -14.98 -6.12 -0.67
CA ALA A 97 -15.83 -5.45 -1.66
C ALA A 97 -15.16 -5.21 -3.02
N THR A 98 -13.86 -5.49 -3.19
CA THR A 98 -13.18 -5.36 -4.48
C THR A 98 -12.45 -6.64 -4.87
N GLN A 99 -12.18 -6.79 -6.16
CA GLN A 99 -11.36 -7.90 -6.64
C GLN A 99 -9.86 -7.64 -6.54
N ALA A 100 -9.44 -6.36 -6.49
CA ALA A 100 -8.05 -5.90 -6.45
C ALA A 100 -7.05 -6.75 -7.28
N PRO A 101 -7.33 -7.01 -8.58
CA PRO A 101 -6.53 -7.94 -9.38
C PRO A 101 -5.09 -7.46 -9.59
N ILE A 102 -4.89 -6.15 -9.79
CA ILE A 102 -3.55 -5.56 -9.92
C ILE A 102 -2.75 -5.77 -8.65
N SER A 103 -3.36 -5.63 -7.48
CA SER A 103 -2.67 -5.83 -6.20
C SER A 103 -2.29 -7.28 -5.90
N LEU A 104 -2.91 -8.27 -6.58
CA LEU A 104 -2.37 -9.64 -6.57
C LEU A 104 -1.05 -9.73 -7.32
N LEU A 105 -0.86 -8.96 -8.40
CA LEU A 105 0.41 -8.86 -9.12
C LEU A 105 1.47 -8.16 -8.26
N GLU A 106 1.12 -7.02 -7.65
CA GLU A 106 1.98 -6.26 -6.74
C GLU A 106 2.43 -7.11 -5.54
N PHE A 107 1.50 -7.89 -4.96
CA PHE A 107 1.83 -8.84 -3.92
C PHE A 107 2.82 -9.90 -4.42
N GLY A 108 2.64 -10.42 -5.64
CA GLY A 108 3.59 -11.33 -6.27
C GLY A 108 5.01 -10.76 -6.42
N LEU A 109 5.13 -9.46 -6.72
CA LEU A 109 6.42 -8.77 -6.86
C LEU A 109 7.18 -8.68 -5.52
N CYS A 110 6.48 -8.39 -4.42
CA CYS A 110 7.12 -8.16 -3.13
C CYS A 110 7.16 -9.39 -2.20
N ALA A 111 6.30 -10.41 -2.40
CA ALA A 111 6.16 -11.54 -1.48
C ALA A 111 7.46 -12.32 -1.24
N ARG A 112 8.36 -12.37 -2.23
CA ARG A 112 9.61 -13.12 -2.14
C ARG A 112 10.73 -12.39 -1.39
N VAL A 113 10.57 -11.09 -1.15
CA VAL A 113 11.56 -10.28 -0.44
C VAL A 113 11.22 -10.32 1.05
N PRO A 114 12.05 -10.96 1.91
CA PRO A 114 11.74 -11.09 3.33
C PRO A 114 11.51 -9.72 3.99
N GLY A 115 10.43 -9.58 4.74
CA GLY A 115 10.09 -8.35 5.46
C GLY A 115 9.54 -7.20 4.60
N LYS A 116 9.53 -7.32 3.27
CA LYS A 116 9.04 -6.26 2.36
C LYS A 116 7.53 -6.05 2.44
N ALA A 117 6.76 -7.12 2.60
CA ALA A 117 5.29 -7.05 2.52
C ALA A 117 4.63 -7.19 3.91
N ILE A 118 3.51 -6.47 4.09
CA ILE A 118 2.49 -6.72 5.11
C ILE A 118 1.15 -6.78 4.37
N VAL A 119 0.37 -7.84 4.59
CA VAL A 119 -0.90 -8.03 3.90
C VAL A 119 -2.05 -7.80 4.87
N VAL A 120 -3.00 -6.95 4.49
CA VAL A 120 -4.33 -6.89 5.11
C VAL A 120 -5.29 -7.59 4.18
N CYS A 121 -5.92 -8.66 4.64
CA CYS A 121 -6.89 -9.37 3.84
C CYS A 121 -7.98 -9.82 4.79
N PRO A 122 -9.15 -9.15 4.84
CA PRO A 122 -10.27 -9.59 5.65
C PRO A 122 -10.95 -10.86 5.15
N GLU A 123 -11.77 -11.45 6.01
CA GLU A 123 -12.68 -12.51 5.58
C GLU A 123 -13.59 -12.00 4.45
N GLY A 124 -13.92 -12.88 3.51
CA GLY A 124 -14.75 -12.54 2.36
C GLY A 124 -13.99 -12.08 1.11
N TYR A 125 -12.70 -11.72 1.17
CA TYR A 125 -11.94 -11.47 -0.06
C TYR A 125 -11.91 -12.71 -0.95
N TRP A 126 -12.31 -12.56 -2.21
CA TRP A 126 -12.62 -13.68 -3.11
C TRP A 126 -11.43 -14.63 -3.40
N LYS A 127 -10.18 -14.14 -3.26
CA LYS A 127 -8.95 -14.95 -3.36
C LYS A 127 -8.21 -15.12 -2.03
N ARG A 128 -8.87 -14.89 -0.89
CA ARG A 128 -8.26 -15.00 0.46
C ARG A 128 -7.44 -16.28 0.65
N GLY A 129 -7.95 -17.44 0.26
CA GLY A 129 -7.21 -18.70 0.38
C GLY A 129 -5.87 -18.71 -0.38
N ASN A 130 -5.80 -18.10 -1.57
CA ASN A 130 -4.54 -17.97 -2.31
C ASN A 130 -3.59 -17.00 -1.61
N VAL A 131 -4.11 -15.88 -1.11
CA VAL A 131 -3.34 -14.90 -0.34
C VAL A 131 -2.75 -15.53 0.93
N GLN A 132 -3.54 -16.29 1.68
CA GLN A 132 -3.09 -17.01 2.87
C GLN A 132 -1.99 -18.03 2.56
N ILE A 133 -2.15 -18.83 1.49
CA ILE A 133 -1.13 -19.81 1.08
C ILE A 133 0.18 -19.12 0.71
N MET A 134 0.11 -18.02 -0.05
CA MET A 134 1.27 -17.22 -0.42
C MET A 134 1.95 -16.62 0.82
N CYS A 135 1.17 -16.04 1.74
CA CYS A 135 1.70 -15.46 2.97
C CYS A 135 2.42 -16.51 3.81
N LYS A 136 1.78 -17.67 4.01
CA LYS A 136 2.39 -18.79 4.72
C LYS A 136 3.65 -19.31 4.03
N LYS A 137 3.64 -19.44 2.70
CA LYS A 137 4.76 -19.98 1.92
C LYS A 137 5.99 -19.08 1.98
N TYR A 138 5.80 -17.77 1.93
CA TYR A 138 6.90 -16.80 1.87
C TYR A 138 7.17 -16.08 3.20
N GLY A 139 6.46 -16.44 4.28
CA GLY A 139 6.63 -15.82 5.59
C GLY A 139 6.17 -14.35 5.63
N VAL A 140 5.17 -13.99 4.82
CA VAL A 140 4.58 -12.65 4.83
C VAL A 140 3.57 -12.56 5.96
N GLU A 141 3.68 -11.53 6.77
CA GLU A 141 2.75 -11.24 7.86
C GLU A 141 1.42 -10.77 7.28
N MET A 142 0.34 -11.45 7.66
CA MET A 142 -1.02 -11.17 7.23
C MET A 142 -1.90 -10.87 8.45
N VAL A 143 -2.67 -9.79 8.38
CA VAL A 143 -3.70 -9.41 9.35
C VAL A 143 -5.09 -9.44 8.71
N ASP A 144 -6.11 -9.67 9.53
CA ASP A 144 -7.49 -9.86 9.07
C ASP A 144 -8.29 -8.56 8.94
N ASN A 145 -7.78 -7.45 9.42
CA ASN A 145 -8.43 -6.14 9.34
C ASN A 145 -7.41 -5.02 9.56
N ASP A 146 -7.90 -3.79 9.67
CA ASP A 146 -7.14 -2.60 10.01
C ASP A 146 -6.74 -2.52 11.49
N ASP A 147 -7.38 -3.30 12.39
CA ASP A 147 -6.97 -3.40 13.79
C ASP A 147 -5.55 -3.97 13.90
N GLY A 148 -4.66 -3.25 14.57
CA GLY A 148 -3.27 -3.70 14.74
C GLY A 148 -2.39 -3.50 13.50
N LEU A 149 -2.91 -2.95 12.40
CA LEU A 149 -2.11 -2.69 11.19
C LEU A 149 -0.98 -1.70 11.48
N ARG A 150 -1.27 -0.62 12.23
CA ARG A 150 -0.27 0.35 12.66
C ARG A 150 0.85 -0.33 13.44
N GLU A 151 0.51 -1.11 14.46
CA GLU A 151 1.47 -1.80 15.33
C GLU A 151 2.35 -2.76 14.52
N THR A 152 1.75 -3.48 13.57
CA THR A 152 2.46 -4.37 12.65
C THR A 152 3.48 -3.61 11.79
N VAL A 153 3.06 -2.48 11.20
CA VAL A 153 3.95 -1.61 10.41
C VAL A 153 5.08 -1.04 11.26
N VAL A 154 4.79 -0.50 12.44
CA VAL A 154 5.79 0.07 13.35
C VAL A 154 6.82 -0.99 13.76
N LYS A 155 6.36 -2.18 14.17
CA LYS A 155 7.24 -3.30 14.53
C LYS A 155 8.16 -3.68 13.38
N ARG A 156 7.65 -3.71 12.14
CA ARG A 156 8.45 -4.04 10.95
C ARG A 156 9.49 -2.96 10.64
N LEU A 157 9.11 -1.69 10.75
CA LEU A 157 10.02 -0.55 10.55
C LEU A 157 11.18 -0.59 11.55
N SER A 158 10.90 -0.94 12.82
CA SER A 158 11.92 -1.05 13.86
C SER A 158 12.83 -2.28 13.72
N ALA A 159 12.34 -3.37 13.15
CA ALA A 159 13.12 -4.59 12.92
C ALA A 159 14.07 -4.49 11.69
N SER A 160 13.91 -3.45 10.88
CA SER A 160 14.69 -3.20 9.66
C SER A 160 15.79 -2.13 9.85
N LEU A 161 16.12 -1.84 11.11
CA LEU A 161 17.25 -1.02 11.59
C LEU A 161 18.38 -1.95 12.03
#